data_AF-A0A972TNX9-F1
#
_entry.id   AF-A0A972TNX9-F1
#
_cell.length_a   1.000
_cell.length_b   1.000
_cell.length_c   1.000
_cell.angle_alpha   90.00
_cell.angle_beta   90.00
_cell.angle_gamma   90.00
#
_symmetry.space_group_name_H-M   'P 1'
#
loop_
_entity.id
_entity.type
_entity.pdbx_description
1 polymer ?
#
loop_
_entity_poly.entity_id
_entity_poly.type
_entity_poly.pdbx_seq_one_letter_code
_entity_poly.pdbx_strand_id
1 'polypeptide(L)'
;FRAFANGMDGVFIGGCILNECNYITHGNYQALNMVLLCKKIMEHIGLNPDRLRIELMSSGEGTVYVDVANDFVRQVRELGPIGKAEGLSEDELASKLAEVRKLIPYIKIVKRDKLEARLESKEEYAGYYTSGEIDQMFSEVVSYYIDPEKCKACMICLRKCPVEAIEGGKGLIHVIDQDKCIKCNTCFEVCPEKFSAVTKIVSAPVPPPVPEEARMIVREK
;
A
#
# COMPACT_ATOMS: atom_id res chain seq x y z
N PHE A 1 7.47 -0.91 5.80
CA PHE A 1 8.18 -1.16 4.52
C PHE A 1 9.26 -0.14 4.16
N ARG A 2 9.08 1.19 4.28
CA ARG A 2 10.17 2.15 3.97
C ARG A 2 11.45 1.88 4.79
N ALA A 3 11.31 1.58 6.08
CA ALA A 3 12.44 1.19 6.94
C ALA A 3 13.19 -0.04 6.40
N PHE A 4 12.46 -1.11 6.07
CA PHE A 4 13.04 -2.32 5.45
C PHE A 4 13.71 -2.02 4.11
N ALA A 5 13.12 -1.15 3.27
CA ALA A 5 13.72 -0.75 2.00
C ALA A 5 15.01 0.08 2.17
N ASN A 6 15.23 0.65 3.35
CA ASN A 6 16.46 1.33 3.73
C ASN A 6 17.44 0.43 4.50
N GLY A 7 17.21 -0.90 4.49
CA GLY A 7 18.12 -1.87 5.09
C GLY A 7 17.95 -2.07 6.60
N MET A 8 16.84 -1.65 7.21
CA MET A 8 16.59 -1.95 8.63
C MET A 8 16.21 -3.42 8.81
N ASP A 9 16.85 -4.12 9.75
CA ASP A 9 16.59 -5.54 10.01
C ASP A 9 15.31 -5.81 10.81
N GLY A 10 14.84 -4.80 11.54
CA GLY A 10 13.64 -4.89 12.38
C GLY A 10 13.01 -3.52 12.61
N VAL A 11 11.71 -3.51 12.84
CA VAL A 11 10.91 -2.31 13.13
C VAL A 11 10.07 -2.56 14.37
N PHE A 12 10.30 -1.73 15.39
CA PHE A 12 9.51 -1.71 16.63
C PHE A 12 8.57 -0.51 16.63
N ILE A 13 7.33 -0.73 17.04
CA ILE A 13 6.30 0.31 17.16
C ILE A 13 5.77 0.27 18.59
N GLY A 14 5.92 1.37 19.33
CA GLY A 14 5.29 1.56 20.63
C GLY A 14 3.96 2.32 20.49
N GLY A 15 2.94 1.92 21.23
CA GLY A 15 1.65 2.61 21.28
C GLY A 15 1.05 2.62 22.69
N CYS A 16 0.00 3.41 22.89
CA CYS A 16 -0.79 3.40 24.13
C CYS A 16 -1.60 2.10 24.23
N ILE A 17 -1.86 1.65 25.46
CA ILE A 17 -2.79 0.55 25.76
C ILE A 17 -4.12 0.79 25.02
N LEU A 18 -4.71 -0.28 24.49
CA LEU A 18 -6.02 -0.21 23.84
C LEU A 18 -7.04 0.37 24.83
N ASN A 19 -8.00 1.14 24.31
CA ASN A 19 -8.93 1.97 25.10
C ASN A 19 -8.30 3.14 25.90
N GLU A 20 -6.98 3.22 26.06
CA GLU A 20 -6.28 4.32 26.75
C GLU A 20 -5.59 5.30 25.79
N CYS A 21 -6.00 5.30 24.52
CA CYS A 21 -5.44 6.25 23.56
C CYS A 21 -5.79 7.69 23.97
N ASN A 22 -4.78 8.55 24.06
CA ASN A 22 -4.98 9.98 24.35
C ASN A 22 -5.85 10.69 23.29
N TYR A 23 -5.92 10.13 22.07
CA TYR A 23 -6.70 10.68 20.99
C TYR A 23 -8.05 9.95 20.87
N ILE A 24 -9.14 10.73 20.83
CA ILE A 24 -10.53 10.26 20.70
C ILE A 24 -10.73 9.39 19.44
N THR A 25 -9.90 9.60 18.41
CA THR A 25 -9.92 8.81 17.18
C THR A 25 -9.44 7.37 17.39
N HIS A 26 -8.87 7.03 18.55
CA HIS A 26 -8.37 5.70 18.89
C HIS A 26 -7.43 5.12 17.82
N GLY A 27 -6.48 5.95 17.36
CA GLY A 27 -5.55 5.59 16.29
C GLY A 27 -4.64 4.39 16.58
N ASN A 28 -4.53 3.97 17.84
CA ASN A 28 -3.78 2.76 18.23
C ASN A 28 -4.42 1.47 17.69
N TYR A 29 -5.75 1.39 17.53
CA TYR A 29 -6.39 0.25 16.87
C TYR A 29 -6.02 0.17 15.39
N GLN A 30 -6.04 1.32 14.69
CA GLN A 30 -5.63 1.37 13.29
C GLN A 30 -4.15 1.00 13.13
N ALA A 31 -3.29 1.43 14.05
CA ALA A 31 -1.88 1.05 14.06
C ALA A 31 -1.69 -0.46 14.26
N LEU A 32 -2.42 -1.05 15.22
CA LEU A 32 -2.41 -2.50 15.46
C LEU A 32 -2.86 -3.27 14.22
N ASN A 33 -4.02 -2.94 13.66
CA ASN A 33 -4.56 -3.61 12.48
C ASN A 33 -3.61 -3.46 11.28
N MET A 34 -2.97 -2.30 11.13
CA MET A 34 -1.98 -2.08 10.09
C MET A 34 -0.74 -2.96 10.27
N VAL A 35 -0.31 -3.21 11.51
CA VAL A 35 0.81 -4.11 11.82
C VAL A 35 0.45 -5.56 11.52
N LEU A 36 -0.76 -6.01 11.89
CA LEU A 36 -1.25 -7.35 11.56
C LEU A 36 -1.28 -7.58 10.04
N LEU A 37 -1.78 -6.60 9.28
CA LEU A 37 -1.76 -6.63 7.82
C LEU A 37 -0.32 -6.64 7.27
N CYS A 38 0.56 -5.77 7.78
CA CYS A 38 1.96 -5.75 7.36
C CYS A 38 2.66 -7.08 7.60
N LYS A 39 2.43 -7.75 8.73
CA LYS A 39 2.99 -9.07 9.02
C LYS A 39 2.57 -10.10 7.98
N LYS A 40 1.28 -10.13 7.60
CA LYS A 40 0.81 -11.05 6.55
C LYS A 40 1.34 -10.71 5.16
N ILE A 41 1.52 -9.43 4.85
CA ILE A 41 2.19 -9.01 3.62
C ILE A 41 3.66 -9.43 3.63
N MET A 42 4.35 -9.33 4.76
CA MET A 42 5.73 -9.79 4.91
C MET A 42 5.84 -11.28 4.63
N GLU A 43 4.97 -12.11 5.22
CA GLU A 43 4.91 -13.55 4.91
C GLU A 43 4.71 -13.80 3.40
N HIS A 44 3.78 -13.09 2.75
CA HIS A 44 3.50 -13.23 1.32
C HIS A 44 4.72 -12.93 0.44
N ILE A 45 5.54 -11.92 0.80
CA ILE A 45 6.77 -11.62 0.06
C ILE A 45 7.98 -12.46 0.47
N GLY A 46 7.83 -13.38 1.44
CA GLY A 46 8.89 -14.24 1.95
C GLY A 46 9.79 -13.58 3.00
N LEU A 47 9.30 -12.54 3.68
CA LEU A 47 9.97 -11.93 4.84
C LEU A 47 9.43 -12.50 6.15
N ASN A 48 10.32 -12.66 7.13
CA ASN A 48 9.91 -13.11 8.46
C ASN A 48 9.07 -12.01 9.17
N PRO A 49 7.79 -12.28 9.53
CA PRO A 49 6.91 -11.30 10.17
C PRO A 49 7.40 -10.85 11.56
N ASP A 50 8.26 -11.62 12.22
CA ASP A 50 8.84 -11.28 13.52
C ASP A 50 9.81 -10.10 13.46
N ARG A 51 10.20 -9.66 12.26
CA ARG A 51 10.94 -8.39 12.08
C ARG A 51 10.08 -7.15 12.33
N LEU A 52 8.77 -7.29 12.51
CA LEU A 52 7.87 -6.18 12.84
C LEU A 52 7.17 -6.48 14.17
N ARG A 53 7.31 -5.60 15.14
CA ARG A 53 6.64 -5.73 16.45
C ARG A 53 5.91 -4.44 16.80
N ILE A 54 4.68 -4.60 17.28
CA ILE A 54 3.95 -3.52 17.96
C ILE A 54 3.74 -3.92 19.40
N GLU A 55 4.00 -3.01 20.32
CA GLU A 55 3.71 -3.20 21.73
C GLU A 55 2.96 -2.01 22.31
N LEU A 56 1.94 -2.32 23.10
CA LEU A 56 1.02 -1.35 23.66
C LEU A 56 1.24 -1.29 25.16
N MET A 57 1.65 -0.12 25.65
CA MET A 57 2.12 0.09 27.02
C MET A 57 1.66 1.45 27.55
N SER A 58 1.65 1.57 28.88
CA SER A 58 1.38 2.82 29.57
C SER A 58 2.66 3.67 29.67
N SER A 59 2.49 4.99 29.81
CA SER A 59 3.60 5.92 30.00
C SER A 59 4.38 5.69 31.30
N GLY A 60 3.78 5.03 32.28
CA GLY A 60 4.43 4.65 33.54
C GLY A 60 5.30 3.39 33.47
N GLU A 61 5.25 2.64 32.37
CA GLU A 61 5.84 1.30 32.25
C GLU A 61 7.25 1.31 31.65
N GLY A 62 8.12 2.19 32.16
CA GLY A 62 9.48 2.36 31.63
C GLY A 62 10.32 1.08 31.65
N THR A 63 10.27 0.30 32.72
CA THR A 63 10.99 -0.98 32.82
C THR A 63 10.48 -1.99 31.80
N VAL A 64 9.16 -2.06 31.61
CA VAL A 64 8.53 -2.96 30.62
C VAL A 64 9.01 -2.60 29.21
N TYR A 65 9.05 -1.31 28.87
CA TYR A 65 9.59 -0.85 27.59
C TYR A 65 11.03 -1.33 27.38
N VAL A 66 11.90 -1.16 28.37
CA VAL A 66 13.31 -1.57 28.29
C VAL A 66 13.43 -3.08 28.05
N ASP A 67 12.68 -3.88 28.81
CA ASP A 67 12.70 -5.34 28.68
C ASP A 67 12.22 -5.80 27.31
N VAL A 68 11.10 -5.25 26.84
CA VAL A 68 10.50 -5.54 25.55
C VAL A 68 11.39 -5.10 24.39
N ALA A 69 11.99 -3.92 24.46
CA ALA A 69 12.89 -3.41 23.42
C ALA A 69 14.16 -4.26 23.35
N ASN A 70 14.76 -4.59 24.49
CA ASN A 70 15.93 -5.48 24.55
C ASN A 70 15.60 -6.87 24.00
N ASP A 71 14.44 -7.41 24.31
CA ASP A 71 13.96 -8.67 23.77
C ASP A 71 13.83 -8.63 22.25
N PHE A 72 13.18 -7.60 21.71
CA PHE A 72 13.04 -7.44 20.27
C PHE A 72 14.39 -7.30 19.57
N VAL A 73 15.33 -6.56 20.15
CA VAL A 73 16.69 -6.43 19.61
C VAL A 73 17.42 -7.78 19.58
N ARG A 74 17.27 -8.62 20.63
CA ARG A 74 17.84 -9.99 20.62
C ARG A 74 17.22 -10.82 19.50
N GLN A 75 15.89 -10.83 19.39
CA GLN A 75 15.18 -11.55 18.34
C GLN A 75 15.66 -11.15 16.94
N VAL A 76 15.74 -9.85 16.64
CA VAL A 76 16.18 -9.37 15.32
C VAL A 76 17.63 -9.76 15.04
N ARG A 77 18.51 -9.78 16.05
CA ARG A 77 19.89 -10.25 15.90
C ARG A 77 19.97 -11.75 15.62
N GLU A 78 19.14 -12.55 16.27
CA GLU A 78 19.06 -14.00 16.05
C GLU A 78 18.51 -14.33 14.65
N LEU A 79 17.54 -13.55 14.16
CA LEU A 79 17.08 -13.66 12.78
C LEU A 79 18.18 -13.32 11.78
N GLY A 80 19.09 -12.41 12.11
CA GLY A 80 20.16 -11.96 11.22
C GLY A 80 19.70 -10.94 10.18
N PRO A 81 20.59 -10.56 9.24
CA PRO A 81 20.34 -9.48 8.29
C PRO A 81 19.13 -9.77 7.38
N ILE A 82 18.29 -8.76 7.16
CA ILE A 82 17.12 -8.85 6.28
C ILE A 82 17.52 -9.25 4.85
N GLY A 83 16.71 -10.09 4.24
CA GLY A 83 16.97 -10.66 2.90
C GLY A 83 17.89 -11.88 3.00
N LYS A 84 19.08 -11.74 3.60
CA LYS A 84 20.05 -12.83 3.71
C LYS A 84 19.53 -14.00 4.54
N ALA A 85 18.91 -13.70 5.68
CA ALA A 85 18.30 -14.72 6.54
C ALA A 85 17.12 -15.44 5.86
N GLU A 86 16.45 -14.75 4.95
CA GLU A 86 15.32 -15.26 4.18
C GLU A 86 15.72 -15.89 2.83
N GLY A 87 17.02 -15.92 2.50
CA GLY A 87 17.51 -16.45 1.22
C GLY A 87 17.18 -15.59 0.01
N LEU A 88 16.89 -14.30 0.19
CA LEU A 88 16.62 -13.33 -0.87
C LEU A 88 17.89 -12.56 -1.24
N SER A 89 18.13 -12.39 -2.54
CA SER A 89 19.15 -11.44 -3.02
C SER A 89 18.73 -9.99 -2.74
N GLU A 90 19.70 -9.08 -2.76
CA GLU A 90 19.46 -7.64 -2.53
C GLU A 90 18.48 -7.07 -3.57
N ASP A 91 18.62 -7.47 -4.84
CA ASP A 91 17.77 -7.04 -5.94
C ASP A 91 16.34 -7.58 -5.81
N GLU A 92 16.19 -8.87 -5.45
CA GLU A 92 14.87 -9.47 -5.21
C GLU A 92 14.15 -8.80 -4.03
N LEU A 93 14.87 -8.55 -2.93
CA LEU A 93 14.33 -7.86 -1.77
C LEU A 93 13.88 -6.44 -2.13
N ALA A 94 14.74 -5.69 -2.82
CA ALA A 94 14.44 -4.32 -3.25
C ALA A 94 13.20 -4.27 -4.15
N SER A 95 13.12 -5.18 -5.13
CA SER A 95 12.00 -5.31 -6.05
C SER A 95 10.69 -5.62 -5.32
N LYS A 96 10.69 -6.66 -4.46
CA LYS A 96 9.51 -7.04 -3.66
C LYS A 96 9.03 -5.91 -2.75
N LEU A 97 9.95 -5.23 -2.07
CA LEU A 97 9.61 -4.10 -1.19
C LEU A 97 9.08 -2.89 -1.98
N ALA A 98 9.60 -2.65 -3.19
CA ALA A 98 9.12 -1.58 -4.06
C ALA A 98 7.68 -1.83 -4.51
N GLU A 99 7.36 -3.05 -4.95
CA GLU A 99 6.02 -3.43 -5.38
C GLU A 99 5.00 -3.33 -4.23
N VAL A 100 5.35 -3.84 -3.04
CA VAL A 100 4.49 -3.67 -1.86
C VAL A 100 4.23 -2.19 -1.59
N ARG A 101 5.27 -1.35 -1.60
CA ARG A 101 5.14 0.09 -1.32
C ARG A 101 4.23 0.81 -2.31
N LYS A 102 4.26 0.46 -3.59
CA LYS A 102 3.35 1.01 -4.61
C LYS A 102 1.90 0.65 -4.33
N LEU A 103 1.65 -0.54 -3.79
CA LEU A 103 0.30 -1.04 -3.51
C LEU A 103 -0.27 -0.57 -2.17
N ILE A 104 0.54 -0.10 -1.22
CA ILE A 104 0.06 0.36 0.10
C ILE A 104 -1.14 1.32 0.02
N PRO A 105 -1.16 2.37 -0.83
CA PRO A 105 -2.31 3.26 -0.93
C PRO A 105 -3.60 2.53 -1.34
N TYR A 106 -3.50 1.64 -2.33
CA TYR A 106 -4.62 0.81 -2.77
C TYR A 106 -5.08 -0.15 -1.66
N ILE A 107 -4.15 -0.83 -1.00
CA ILE A 107 -4.43 -1.76 0.10
C ILE A 107 -5.19 -1.06 1.23
N LYS A 108 -4.79 0.17 1.59
CA LYS A 108 -5.46 0.96 2.62
C LYS A 108 -6.90 1.34 2.24
N ILE A 109 -7.17 1.57 0.95
CA ILE A 109 -8.53 1.84 0.46
C ILE A 109 -9.38 0.57 0.55
N VAL A 110 -8.86 -0.55 0.04
CA VAL A 110 -9.60 -1.83 -0.01
C VAL A 110 -9.85 -2.42 1.38
N LYS A 111 -8.90 -2.26 2.31
CA LYS A 111 -8.99 -2.82 3.66
C LYS A 111 -9.45 -1.82 4.71
N ARG A 112 -10.04 -0.69 4.30
CA ARG A 112 -10.45 0.40 5.20
C ARG A 112 -11.29 -0.10 6.39
N ASP A 113 -12.33 -0.87 6.12
CA ASP A 113 -13.25 -1.35 7.17
C ASP A 113 -12.53 -2.23 8.20
N LYS A 114 -11.61 -3.08 7.74
CA LYS A 114 -10.78 -3.91 8.63
C LYS A 114 -9.76 -3.09 9.40
N LEU A 115 -9.18 -2.07 8.78
CA LEU A 115 -8.24 -1.17 9.45
C LEU A 115 -8.92 -0.35 10.54
N GLU A 116 -10.20 0.01 10.38
CA GLU A 116 -10.98 0.79 11.34
C GLU A 116 -11.65 -0.07 12.44
N ALA A 117 -11.56 -1.41 12.35
CA ALA A 117 -12.14 -2.32 13.33
C ALA A 117 -11.45 -2.23 14.71
N ARG A 118 -12.23 -2.47 15.77
CA ARG A 118 -11.71 -2.56 17.14
C ARG A 118 -11.52 -4.03 17.52
N LEU A 119 -10.26 -4.46 17.57
CA LEU A 119 -9.90 -5.78 18.05
C LEU A 119 -9.55 -5.68 19.54
N GLU A 120 -10.17 -6.50 20.38
CA GLU A 120 -10.04 -6.38 21.85
C GLU A 120 -9.27 -7.53 22.49
N SER A 121 -9.03 -8.62 21.76
CA SER A 121 -8.37 -9.83 22.27
C SER A 121 -7.23 -10.32 21.36
N LYS A 122 -6.25 -11.01 21.95
CA LYS A 122 -5.12 -11.58 21.18
C LYS A 122 -5.58 -12.68 20.22
N GLU A 123 -6.65 -13.38 20.56
CA GLU A 123 -7.29 -14.40 19.75
C GLU A 123 -7.88 -13.79 18.47
N GLU A 124 -8.45 -12.58 18.53
CA GLU A 124 -8.93 -11.86 17.36
C GLU A 124 -7.80 -11.44 16.42
N TYR A 125 -6.59 -11.22 16.94
CA TYR A 125 -5.43 -10.87 16.10
C TYR A 125 -4.99 -12.06 15.26
N ALA A 126 -5.06 -13.26 15.86
CA ALA A 126 -4.67 -14.51 15.21
C ALA A 126 -5.66 -14.84 14.08
N GLY A 127 -5.19 -14.73 12.84
CA GLY A 127 -6.03 -14.99 11.67
C GLY A 127 -6.91 -13.82 11.24
N TYR A 128 -6.76 -12.64 11.86
CA TYR A 128 -7.49 -11.44 11.42
C TYR A 128 -7.31 -11.19 9.92
N TYR A 129 -6.07 -11.33 9.43
CA TYR A 129 -5.76 -11.41 8.00
C TYR A 129 -5.27 -12.81 7.68
N THR A 130 -5.80 -13.40 6.60
CA THR A 130 -5.41 -14.74 6.14
C THR A 130 -4.46 -14.66 4.95
N SER A 131 -3.63 -15.68 4.73
CA SER A 131 -2.73 -15.71 3.58
C SER A 131 -3.51 -15.67 2.26
N GLY A 132 -4.60 -16.43 2.14
CA GLY A 132 -5.45 -16.41 0.94
C GLY A 132 -6.07 -15.03 0.66
N GLU A 133 -6.46 -14.28 1.69
CA GLU A 133 -6.92 -12.90 1.54
C GLU A 133 -5.82 -11.98 0.99
N ILE A 134 -4.58 -12.16 1.42
CA ILE A 134 -3.44 -11.39 0.91
C ILE A 134 -3.10 -11.83 -0.53
N ASP A 135 -3.06 -13.13 -0.80
CA ASP A 135 -2.76 -13.67 -2.13
C ASP A 135 -3.78 -13.18 -3.18
N GLN A 136 -5.07 -13.17 -2.83
CA GLN A 136 -6.12 -12.62 -3.68
C GLN A 136 -5.88 -11.12 -3.94
N MET A 137 -5.55 -10.36 -2.90
CA MET A 137 -5.30 -8.91 -3.01
C MET A 137 -4.11 -8.57 -3.93
N PHE A 138 -3.07 -9.40 -3.95
CA PHE A 138 -1.91 -9.23 -4.83
C PHE A 138 -2.10 -9.79 -6.25
N SER A 139 -3.04 -10.71 -6.46
CA SER A 139 -3.36 -11.28 -7.78
C SER A 139 -4.45 -10.50 -8.54
N GLU A 140 -5.35 -9.83 -7.82
CA GLU A 140 -6.44 -9.02 -8.38
C GLU A 140 -6.11 -7.52 -8.42
N VAL A 141 -4.82 -7.18 -8.55
CA VAL A 141 -4.36 -5.79 -8.59
C VAL A 141 -5.00 -5.07 -9.78
N VAL A 142 -5.63 -3.94 -9.46
CA VAL A 142 -6.37 -3.15 -10.44
C VAL A 142 -5.43 -2.24 -11.20
N SER A 143 -5.68 -2.07 -12.49
CA SER A 143 -5.01 -1.08 -13.32
C SER A 143 -6.05 -0.17 -13.96
N TYR A 144 -5.65 1.09 -14.20
CA TYR A 144 -6.53 2.08 -14.79
C TYR A 144 -6.01 2.43 -16.18
N TYR A 145 -6.92 2.42 -17.15
CA TYR A 145 -6.65 2.73 -18.55
C TYR A 145 -7.55 3.88 -19.00
N ILE A 146 -7.01 4.82 -19.77
CA ILE A 146 -7.79 5.90 -20.37
C ILE A 146 -8.01 5.54 -21.83
N ASP A 147 -9.27 5.29 -22.19
CA ASP A 147 -9.76 5.02 -23.53
C ASP A 147 -9.55 6.27 -24.41
N PRO A 148 -8.66 6.20 -25.43
CA PRO A 148 -8.33 7.33 -26.30
C PRO A 148 -9.53 7.84 -27.08
N GLU A 149 -10.45 6.97 -27.48
CA GLU A 149 -11.61 7.35 -28.30
C GLU A 149 -12.64 8.15 -27.50
N LYS A 150 -12.75 7.83 -26.21
CA LYS A 150 -13.69 8.48 -25.29
C LYS A 150 -13.11 9.72 -24.62
N CYS A 151 -11.80 9.78 -24.43
CA CYS A 151 -11.14 10.89 -23.75
C CYS A 151 -11.32 12.21 -24.51
N LYS A 152 -11.88 13.23 -23.85
CA LYS A 152 -12.06 14.57 -24.43
C LYS A 152 -11.04 15.61 -23.93
N ALA A 153 -9.91 15.16 -23.36
CA ALA A 153 -8.82 16.01 -22.88
C ALA A 153 -9.27 17.17 -21.96
N CYS A 154 -10.14 16.87 -20.99
CA CYS A 154 -10.73 17.85 -20.07
C CYS A 154 -9.83 18.27 -18.89
N MET A 155 -8.66 17.63 -18.75
CA MET A 155 -7.67 17.83 -17.68
C MET A 155 -8.15 17.61 -16.23
N ILE A 156 -9.32 16.98 -16.01
CA ILE A 156 -9.82 16.73 -14.63
C ILE A 156 -8.97 15.66 -13.94
N CYS A 157 -8.82 14.47 -14.54
CA CYS A 157 -8.02 13.40 -13.95
C CYS A 157 -6.56 13.81 -13.78
N LEU A 158 -5.98 14.51 -14.77
CA LEU A 158 -4.63 15.07 -14.72
C LEU A 158 -4.41 15.91 -13.45
N ARG A 159 -5.30 16.88 -13.19
CA ARG A 159 -5.21 17.76 -12.01
C ARG A 159 -5.53 17.08 -10.68
N LYS A 160 -6.27 15.97 -10.71
CA LYS A 160 -6.70 15.23 -9.51
C LYS A 160 -5.77 14.08 -9.15
N CYS A 161 -4.82 13.72 -10.02
CA CYS A 161 -3.88 12.65 -9.75
C CYS A 161 -2.94 13.05 -8.61
N PRO A 162 -2.95 12.35 -7.45
CA PRO A 162 -2.14 12.74 -6.29
C PRO A 162 -0.65 12.47 -6.46
N VAL A 163 -0.26 11.73 -7.50
CA VAL A 163 1.11 11.29 -7.78
C VAL A 163 1.58 11.69 -9.18
N GLU A 164 0.83 12.56 -9.85
CA GLU A 164 1.20 13.09 -11.17
C GLU A 164 1.49 12.00 -12.22
N ALA A 165 0.86 10.84 -12.09
CA ALA A 165 1.02 9.68 -12.98
C ALA A 165 0.24 9.81 -14.30
N ILE A 166 -0.29 10.98 -14.62
CA ILE A 166 -1.09 11.18 -15.84
C ILE A 166 -0.36 12.15 -16.74
N GLU A 167 -0.10 11.73 -17.97
CA GLU A 167 0.43 12.58 -19.02
C GLU A 167 -0.70 13.09 -19.89
N GLY A 168 -0.63 14.35 -20.30
CA GLY A 168 -1.54 14.93 -21.28
C GLY A 168 -1.72 16.43 -21.08
N GLY A 169 -2.75 17.00 -21.72
CA GLY A 169 -2.94 18.44 -21.71
C GLY A 169 -4.17 18.88 -22.50
N LYS A 170 -4.30 20.19 -22.73
CA LYS A 170 -5.44 20.73 -23.47
C LYS A 170 -5.43 20.20 -24.91
N GLY A 171 -6.46 19.43 -25.26
CA GLY A 171 -6.56 18.82 -26.59
C GLY A 171 -5.64 17.61 -26.81
N LEU A 172 -4.97 17.13 -25.76
CA LEU A 172 -4.09 15.97 -25.81
C LEU A 172 -4.69 14.85 -24.95
N ILE A 173 -4.99 13.71 -25.56
CA ILE A 173 -5.54 12.53 -24.90
C ILE A 173 -4.63 12.14 -23.74
N HIS A 174 -5.22 11.97 -22.56
CA HIS A 174 -4.47 11.59 -21.37
C HIS A 174 -4.06 10.13 -21.39
N VAL A 175 -2.89 9.82 -20.84
CA VAL A 175 -2.35 8.47 -20.66
C VAL A 175 -1.89 8.34 -19.21
N ILE A 176 -2.07 7.16 -18.61
CA ILE A 176 -1.60 6.87 -17.25
C ILE A 176 -0.26 6.14 -17.33
N ASP A 177 0.78 6.75 -16.76
CA ASP A 177 2.05 6.13 -16.46
C ASP A 177 1.82 5.06 -15.37
N GLN A 178 1.89 3.78 -15.78
CA GLN A 178 1.61 2.66 -14.88
C GLN A 178 2.70 2.47 -13.81
N ASP A 179 3.91 2.97 -14.04
CA ASP A 179 5.02 2.85 -13.08
C ASP A 179 4.88 3.85 -11.93
N LYS A 180 4.32 5.04 -12.22
CA LYS A 180 4.00 6.05 -11.20
C LYS A 180 2.64 5.84 -10.53
N CYS A 181 1.72 5.11 -11.16
CA CYS A 181 0.35 4.95 -10.69
C CYS A 181 0.25 4.17 -9.37
N ILE A 182 -0.31 4.81 -8.34
CA ILE A 182 -0.60 4.17 -7.03
C ILE A 182 -1.99 3.54 -6.92
N LYS A 183 -2.71 3.42 -8.05
CA LYS A 183 -3.99 2.70 -8.16
C LYS A 183 -5.08 3.17 -7.18
N CYS A 184 -5.12 4.47 -6.91
CA CYS A 184 -5.99 5.09 -5.90
C CYS A 184 -7.45 5.36 -6.34
N ASN A 185 -7.90 4.85 -7.49
CA ASN A 185 -9.23 5.07 -8.07
C ASN A 185 -9.62 6.50 -8.48
N THR A 186 -8.85 7.52 -8.08
CA THR A 186 -9.25 8.92 -8.29
C THR A 186 -9.52 9.27 -9.75
N CYS A 187 -8.70 8.80 -10.70
CA CYS A 187 -8.91 9.10 -12.12
C CYS A 187 -10.23 8.54 -12.66
N PHE A 188 -10.66 7.38 -12.17
CA PHE A 188 -11.89 6.71 -12.55
C PHE A 188 -13.10 7.47 -12.01
N GLU A 189 -13.07 7.83 -10.72
CA GLU A 189 -14.17 8.57 -10.06
C GLU A 189 -14.40 9.96 -10.64
N VAL A 190 -13.32 10.67 -11.01
CA VAL A 190 -13.42 12.06 -11.49
C VAL A 190 -13.64 12.16 -13.00
N CYS A 191 -13.62 11.04 -13.73
CA CYS A 191 -13.91 11.04 -15.15
C CYS A 191 -15.41 11.33 -15.37
N PRO A 192 -15.79 12.39 -16.11
CA PRO A 192 -17.20 12.69 -16.33
C PRO A 192 -17.94 11.51 -16.97
N GLU A 193 -19.10 11.14 -16.44
CA GLU A 193 -19.92 10.02 -16.93
C GLU A 193 -20.24 10.12 -18.43
N LYS A 194 -20.44 11.36 -18.93
CA LYS A 194 -20.63 11.63 -20.37
C LYS A 194 -19.48 11.18 -21.27
N PHE A 195 -18.29 11.02 -20.72
CA PHE A 195 -17.12 10.48 -21.43
C PHE A 195 -16.90 9.03 -21.04
N SER A 196 -16.98 8.72 -19.75
CA SER A 196 -16.67 7.40 -19.16
C SER A 196 -15.40 6.81 -19.79
N ALA A 197 -14.36 7.64 -19.85
CA ALA A 197 -13.15 7.33 -20.59
C ALA A 197 -12.14 6.51 -19.78
N VAL A 198 -12.32 6.37 -18.46
CA VAL A 198 -11.41 5.60 -17.62
C VAL A 198 -12.01 4.22 -17.37
N THR A 199 -11.27 3.17 -17.70
CA THR A 199 -11.67 1.78 -17.48
C THR A 199 -10.79 1.13 -16.41
N LYS A 200 -11.42 0.33 -15.55
CA LYS A 200 -10.75 -0.50 -14.56
C LYS A 200 -10.46 -1.88 -15.17
N ILE A 201 -9.20 -2.27 -15.18
CA ILE A 201 -8.73 -3.57 -15.67
C ILE A 201 -8.27 -4.38 -14.46
N VAL A 202 -8.73 -5.62 -14.34
CA VAL A 202 -8.36 -6.53 -13.25
C VAL A 202 -7.60 -7.70 -13.85
N SER A 203 -6.41 -7.98 -13.33
CA SER A 203 -5.60 -9.16 -13.69
C SER A 203 -5.29 -9.33 -15.19
N ALA A 204 -5.36 -8.25 -15.98
CA ALA A 204 -5.01 -8.22 -17.40
C ALA A 204 -4.03 -7.09 -17.70
N PRO A 205 -3.16 -7.25 -18.72
CA PRO A 205 -2.19 -6.23 -19.09
C PRO A 205 -2.91 -4.97 -19.57
N VAL A 206 -2.37 -3.81 -19.18
CA VAL A 206 -2.87 -2.52 -19.65
C VAL A 206 -2.51 -2.38 -21.12
N PRO A 207 -3.44 -1.95 -22.00
CA PRO A 207 -3.12 -1.68 -23.40
C PRO A 207 -1.97 -0.67 -23.51
N PRO A 208 -1.08 -0.83 -24.51
CA PRO A 208 0.03 0.10 -24.70
C PRO A 208 -0.50 1.52 -24.96
N PRO A 209 0.21 2.55 -24.48
CA PRO A 209 -0.19 3.93 -24.71
C PRO A 209 -0.13 4.26 -26.20
N VAL A 210 -1.09 5.05 -26.67
CA VAL A 210 -1.09 5.60 -28.03
C VAL A 210 0.09 6.59 -28.17
N PRO A 211 0.82 6.61 -29.29
CA PRO A 211 1.88 7.59 -29.52
C PRO A 211 1.41 9.04 -29.36
N GLU A 212 2.28 9.94 -28.91
CA GLU A 212 1.94 11.34 -28.63
C GLU A 212 1.36 12.06 -29.85
N GLU A 213 1.87 11.74 -31.04
CA GLU A 213 1.43 12.31 -32.31
C GLU A 213 -0.03 11.95 -32.62
N ALA A 214 -0.46 10.76 -32.22
CA ALA A 214 -1.82 10.26 -32.42
C ALA A 214 -2.77 10.62 -31.26
N ARG A 215 -2.28 11.32 -30.22
CA ARG A 215 -3.07 11.73 -29.05
C ARG A 215 -3.74 13.10 -29.22
N MET A 216 -3.45 13.84 -30.29
CA MET A 216 -4.00 15.18 -30.50
C MET A 216 -5.44 15.13 -31.01
N ILE A 217 -6.37 15.75 -30.28
CA ILE A 217 -7.78 15.82 -30.67
C ILE A 217 -7.93 16.93 -31.72
N VAL A 218 -8.11 16.54 -32.97
CA VAL A 218 -8.55 17.46 -34.04
C VAL A 218 -10.04 17.74 -33.83
N ARG A 219 -10.39 18.99 -33.55
CA ARG A 219 -11.79 19.44 -33.50
C ARG A 219 -12.12 20.08 -34.84
N GLU A 220 -13.04 19.49 -35.59
CA GLU A 220 -13.64 20.18 -36.73
C GLU A 220 -14.37 21.44 -36.22
N LYS A 221 -14.12 22.56 -36.90
CA LYS A 221 -14.69 23.87 -36.59
C LYS A 221 -16.07 24.03 -37.21
#